data_AF-A0A1G4RF79-F1
#
_entry.id   AF-A0A1G4RF79-F1
#
_cell.length_a   1.000
_cell.length_b   1.000
_cell.length_c   1.000
_cell.angle_alpha   90.00
_cell.angle_beta   90.00
_cell.angle_gamma   90.00
#
_symmetry.space_group_name_H-M   'P 1'
#
loop_
_entity.id
_entity.type
_entity.pdbx_description
1 polymer ?
#
loop_
_entity_poly.entity_id
_entity_poly.type
_entity_poly.pdbx_seq_one_letter_code
_entity_poly.pdbx_strand_id
1 'polypeptide(L)' 'MRIKQIKKHFNSAINEIAEHPQDYCFDPERDFTRKRKISAKDVIKGVINMSGSSLKN' A
#
# COMPACT_ATOMS: atom_id res chain seq x y z
N MET A 1 -18.29 13.34 -6.37
CA MET A 1 -16.86 13.41 -6.00
C MET A 1 -16.03 13.17 -7.26
N ARG A 2 -15.03 14.00 -7.59
CA ARG A 2 -14.26 13.84 -8.85
C ARG A 2 -13.35 12.61 -8.74
N ILE A 3 -13.33 11.74 -9.75
CA ILE A 3 -12.50 10.50 -9.78
C ILE A 3 -11.02 10.77 -9.43
N LYS A 4 -10.48 11.92 -9.88
CA LYS A 4 -9.12 12.36 -9.54
C LYS A 4 -8.91 12.56 -8.03
N GLN A 5 -9.90 13.11 -7.34
CA GLN A 5 -9.85 13.30 -5.88
C GLN A 5 -9.90 11.96 -5.16
N ILE A 6 -10.75 11.04 -5.61
CA ILE A 6 -10.84 9.68 -5.04
C ILE A 6 -9.49 8.96 -5.19
N LYS A 7 -8.89 8.96 -6.38
CA LYS A 7 -7.55 8.38 -6.62
C LYS A 7 -6.47 9.01 -5.74
N LYS A 8 -6.54 10.33 -5.51
CA LYS A 8 -5.60 11.03 -4.65
C LYS A 8 -5.73 10.58 -3.19
N HIS A 9 -6.95 10.56 -2.65
CA HIS A 9 -7.20 10.11 -1.28
C HIS A 9 -6.81 8.65 -1.09
N PHE A 10 -7.15 7.80 -2.05
CA PHE A 10 -6.79 6.38 -2.03
C PHE A 10 -5.27 6.17 -1.98
N ASN A 11 -4.51 6.83 -2.86
CA ASN A 11 -3.04 6.74 -2.84
C ASN A 11 -2.44 7.35 -1.57
N SER A 12 -3.05 8.40 -1.01
CA SER A 12 -2.61 9.01 0.26
C SER A 12 -2.74 8.03 1.42
N ALA A 13 -3.89 7.35 1.54
CA ALA A 13 -4.13 6.37 2.59
C ALA A 13 -3.15 5.18 2.51
N ILE A 14 -2.85 4.70 1.29
CA ILE A 14 -1.84 3.65 1.11
C ILE A 14 -0.46 4.12 1.56
N ASN A 15 -0.08 5.37 1.25
CA ASN A 15 1.22 5.89 1.66
C ASN A 15 1.33 6.02 3.18
N GLU A 16 0.30 6.56 3.82
CA GLU A 16 0.26 6.72 5.28
C GLU A 16 0.43 5.38 6.00
N ILE A 17 -0.29 4.34 5.57
CA ILE A 17 -0.15 2.99 6.11
C ILE A 17 1.25 2.41 5.83
N ALA A 18 1.80 2.65 4.64
CA ALA A 18 3.12 2.16 4.26
C ALA A 18 4.28 2.87 4.97
N GLU A 19 4.06 4.09 5.48
CA GLU A 19 5.02 4.84 6.31
C GLU A 19 5.03 4.34 7.76
N HIS A 20 3.96 3.66 8.20
CA HIS A 20 3.83 3.10 9.54
C HIS A 20 3.57 1.57 9.55
N PRO A 21 4.44 0.75 8.91
CA PRO A 21 4.23 -0.70 8.83
C PRO A 21 4.27 -1.40 10.20
N GLN A 22 4.91 -0.80 11.21
CA GLN A 22 4.97 -1.30 12.58
C GLN A 22 3.61 -1.43 13.26
N ASP A 23 2.61 -0.66 12.83
CA ASP A 23 1.27 -0.70 13.43
C ASP A 23 0.46 -1.92 12.93
N TYR A 24 0.93 -2.57 11.85
CA TYR A 24 0.21 -3.63 11.13
C TYR A 24 1.01 -4.92 10.96
N CYS A 25 2.32 -4.91 11.23
CA CYS A 25 3.22 -6.05 11.05
C CYS A 25 3.97 -6.38 12.33
N PHE A 26 4.20 -7.67 12.59
CA PHE A 26 4.90 -8.13 13.79
C PHE A 26 6.41 -7.83 13.77
N ASP A 27 7.04 -7.81 12.58
CA ASP A 27 8.47 -7.53 12.42
C ASP A 27 8.70 -6.72 11.13
N PRO A 28 8.26 -5.44 11.10
CA PRO A 28 8.27 -4.60 9.90
C PRO A 28 9.68 -4.42 9.32
N GLU A 29 10.70 -4.40 10.19
CA GLU A 29 12.10 -4.29 9.78
C GLU A 29 12.51 -5.52 8.98
N ARG A 30 12.35 -6.74 9.49
CA ARG A 30 12.74 -7.93 8.70
C ARG A 30 11.80 -8.17 7.53
N ASP A 31 10.55 -7.75 7.64
CA ASP A 31 9.52 -7.96 6.61
C ASP A 31 9.77 -7.12 5.36
N PHE A 32 10.30 -5.89 5.47
CA PHE A 32 10.43 -4.99 4.31
C PHE A 32 11.83 -4.41 4.04
N THR A 33 12.85 -4.64 4.89
CA THR A 33 14.19 -4.00 4.71
C THR A 33 15.16 -4.77 3.80
N ARG A 34 14.87 -6.02 3.44
CA ARG A 34 15.76 -6.82 2.57
C ARG A 34 15.68 -6.32 1.13
N LYS A 35 16.84 -6.07 0.51
CA LYS A 35 17.01 -5.54 -0.87
C LYS A 35 16.28 -6.30 -2.00
N ARG A 36 15.78 -7.53 -1.74
CA ARG A 36 15.01 -8.36 -2.68
C ARG A 36 13.53 -8.51 -2.32
N LYS A 37 13.05 -7.86 -1.25
CA LYS A 37 11.66 -7.94 -0.82
C LYS A 37 10.84 -6.83 -1.45
N ILE A 38 9.56 -7.14 -1.68
CA ILE A 38 8.55 -6.20 -2.15
C ILE A 38 8.29 -5.20 -1.01
N SER A 39 8.19 -3.91 -1.32
CA SER A 39 7.93 -2.88 -0.31
C SER A 39 6.52 -3.03 0.29
N ALA A 40 6.30 -2.56 1.52
CA ALA A 40 4.97 -2.58 2.16
C ALA A 40 3.89 -1.95 1.27
N LYS A 41 4.23 -0.82 0.63
CA LYS A 41 3.38 -0.11 -0.33
C LYS A 41 3.01 -0.98 -1.53
N ASP A 42 3.96 -1.70 -2.09
CA ASP A 42 3.73 -2.56 -3.26
C ASP A 42 2.94 -3.81 -2.89
N VAL A 43 3.12 -4.35 -1.68
CA VAL A 43 2.28 -5.43 -1.14
C VAL A 43 0.83 -4.96 -1.02
N ILE A 44 0.58 -3.82 -0.37
CA ILE A 44 -0.77 -3.27 -0.19
C ILE A 44 -1.43 -3.02 -1.54
N LYS A 45 -0.72 -2.41 -2.49
CA LYS A 45 -1.20 -2.21 -3.86
C LYS A 45 -1.48 -3.53 -4.56
N GLY A 46 -0.59 -4.52 -4.42
CA GLY A 46 -0.74 -5.84 -5.02
C GLY A 46 -2.02 -6.53 -4.53
N VAL A 47 -2.22 -6.58 -3.21
CA VAL A 47 -3.38 -7.22 -2.59
C VAL A 47 -4.70 -6.56 -3.04
N ILE A 48 -4.77 -5.23 -3.02
CA ILE A 48 -6.00 -4.51 -3.42
C ILE A 48 -6.31 -4.73 -4.91
N ASN A 49 -5.28 -4.74 -5.76
CA ASN A 49 -5.46 -4.89 -7.22
C ASN A 49 -5.63 -6.35 -7.66
N MET A 50 -5.23 -7.34 -6.86
CA MET A 50 -5.32 -8.77 -7.21
C MET A 50 -6.76 -9.30 -7.26
N SER A 51 -7.68 -8.71 -6.50
CA SER A 51 -9.09 -9.16 -6.46
C SER A 51 -10.08 -8.11 -6.96
N GLY A 52 -9.72 -6.81 -6.90
CA GLY A 52 -10.61 -5.73 -7.29
C GLY A 52 -10.06 -4.94 -8.47
N SER A 53 -10.75 -5.00 -9.62
CA SER A 53 -10.60 -4.01 -10.70
C SER A 53 -11.14 -2.61 -10.32
N SER A 54 -11.23 -2.32 -9.01
CA SER A 54 -12.03 -1.24 -8.41
C SER A 54 -11.48 0.16 -8.74
N LEU A 55 -10.16 0.32 -8.72
CA LEU A 55 -9.49 1.57 -9.08
C LEU A 55 -8.13 1.29 -9.74
N LYS A 56 -8.15 1.11 -11.06
CA LYS A 56 -6.93 1.10 -11.87
C LYS A 56 -6.35 2.52 -11.90
N ASN A 57 -5.05 2.67 -11.62
CA ASN A 57 -4.33 3.94 -11.72
C ASN A 57 -4.44 4.51 -13.14
#